data_AF-A0A5J4WAK8-F1
#
_entry.id   AF-A0A5J4WAK8-F1
#
_cell.length_a   1.000
_cell.length_b   1.000
_cell.length_c   1.000
_cell.angle_alpha   90.00
_cell.angle_beta   90.00
_cell.angle_gamma   90.00
#
_symmetry.space_group_name_H-M   'P 1'
#
loop_
_entity.id
_entity.type
_entity.pdbx_description
1 polymer ?
#
loop_
_entity_poly.entity_id
_entity_poly.type
_entity_poly.pdbx_seq_one_letter_code
_entity_poly.pdbx_strand_id
1 'polypeptide(L)'
;MDQPQQEDIRLRNKNPISKFYRWNSAGGKLLSLAIPMMLSEGSSILNLFVERIILGRFTPVGREIGSDAAVVSVAYGVVAVILMLAMGVTVYCALRLSERIGSGRDELVGSTFWQGIYISIIAAAFAACFIPVVRPALQFLSTTGSYSINDKLNDDKIQKIPVIVVNLSCMGLNCLLDYLLIIVFKLGYKGAAFATLTSKATGIVIFLRIVVGLVNCIDELVWTLYLLLSQGVGEAEVTAAGYASSYHETFLIFSFGIASALQLIICNNIGNGSIQTAKQALIVAFKILTPYTIVYIILNLTIPKVLLRIFVEDPSLFADPETYTRLMNAGERVLQLLAAFAVVDILAYTATATLQAVGHEFISPVSAFTGLMVAFIIPWILLSSLKYMGILNITYTTLLLLTFGLIRVVPQLFVLLRGKWIDESQKRYEELLKEQREQEKEDEEEEEEEIEEEIEEEEQQQEEDEEEEDEEDDEEEEQLKTETDQKTFQMKKKEKKKKKNSKREIKKKKMIYSHL
;
A
#
# COMPACT_ATOMS: atom_id res chain seq x y z
N MET A 1 -24.30 59.27 -10.04
CA MET A 1 -23.94 58.48 -8.84
C MET A 1 -23.09 57.34 -9.32
N ASP A 2 -21.79 57.63 -9.44
CA ASP A 2 -20.77 56.64 -9.71
C ASP A 2 -20.49 55.86 -8.44
N GLN A 3 -20.52 54.53 -8.51
CA GLN A 3 -19.84 53.69 -7.53
C GLN A 3 -18.66 52.99 -8.22
N PRO A 4 -17.43 53.46 -7.99
CA PRO A 4 -16.23 52.67 -8.22
C PRO A 4 -15.80 52.03 -6.90
N GLN A 5 -15.83 50.70 -6.78
CA GLN A 5 -15.02 49.95 -5.78
C GLN A 5 -15.07 48.41 -5.97
N GLN A 6 -14.81 47.93 -7.19
CA GLN A 6 -14.52 46.50 -7.42
C GLN A 6 -13.13 46.24 -8.03
N GLU A 7 -12.27 47.25 -8.12
CA GLU A 7 -10.95 47.13 -8.75
C GLU A 7 -9.79 46.84 -7.77
N ASP A 8 -10.00 46.87 -6.46
CA ASP A 8 -8.88 46.91 -5.49
C ASP A 8 -8.51 45.56 -4.82
N ILE A 9 -9.09 44.43 -5.23
CA ILE A 9 -8.67 43.09 -4.72
C ILE A 9 -7.70 42.38 -5.69
N ARG A 10 -7.43 42.94 -6.87
CA ARG A 10 -6.51 42.34 -7.87
C ARG A 10 -5.04 42.72 -7.69
N LEU A 11 -4.71 43.50 -6.66
CA LEU A 11 -3.34 43.95 -6.39
C LEU A 11 -2.86 43.52 -4.99
N ARG A 12 -2.75 42.21 -4.74
CA ARG A 12 -1.85 41.74 -3.66
C ARG A 12 -1.16 40.42 -3.99
N ASN A 13 0.17 40.52 -4.00
CA ASN A 13 1.21 39.48 -4.16
C ASN A 13 1.45 38.88 -5.55
N LYS A 14 2.33 39.54 -6.32
CA LYS A 14 3.10 38.98 -7.44
C LYS A 14 4.25 38.07 -6.98
N ASN A 15 4.15 37.44 -5.80
CA ASN A 15 5.19 36.51 -5.36
C ASN A 15 4.86 35.10 -5.89
N PRO A 16 5.67 34.51 -6.79
CA PRO A 16 5.39 33.20 -7.37
C PRO A 16 5.22 32.10 -6.31
N ILE A 17 5.88 32.24 -5.15
CA ILE A 17 5.76 31.33 -4.01
C ILE A 17 4.33 31.37 -3.43
N SER A 18 3.74 32.56 -3.29
CA SER A 18 2.40 32.71 -2.70
C SER A 18 1.27 32.15 -3.59
N LYS A 19 1.46 32.09 -4.91
CA LYS A 19 0.53 31.43 -5.84
C LYS A 19 0.60 29.90 -5.73
N PHE A 20 1.77 29.38 -5.34
CA PHE A 20 2.05 27.95 -5.16
C PHE A 20 1.40 27.39 -3.89
N TYR A 21 1.37 28.16 -2.80
CA TYR A 21 0.80 27.77 -1.50
C TYR A 21 -0.68 28.13 -1.29
N ARG A 22 -1.41 28.57 -2.32
CA ARG A 22 -2.86 28.72 -2.22
C ARG A 22 -3.51 27.35 -2.03
N TRP A 23 -4.43 27.22 -1.09
CA TRP A 23 -5.14 25.97 -0.78
C TRP A 23 -5.84 25.34 -2.01
N ASN A 24 -6.23 26.18 -2.98
CA ASN A 24 -6.85 25.75 -4.24
C ASN A 24 -5.84 25.44 -5.37
N SER A 25 -4.53 25.58 -5.15
CA SER A 25 -3.48 25.20 -6.12
C SER A 25 -3.19 23.70 -6.04
N ALA A 26 -2.54 23.13 -7.06
CA ALA A 26 -2.06 21.75 -7.03
C ALA A 26 -1.12 21.46 -5.83
N GLY A 27 -0.33 22.44 -5.40
CA GLY A 27 0.53 22.33 -4.22
C GLY A 27 -0.24 22.38 -2.90
N GLY A 28 -1.26 23.24 -2.81
CA GLY A 28 -2.14 23.30 -1.63
C GLY A 28 -2.92 22.00 -1.43
N LYS A 29 -3.47 21.44 -2.51
CA LYS A 29 -4.14 20.13 -2.48
C LYS A 29 -3.19 19.01 -2.05
N LEU A 30 -1.98 18.94 -2.63
CA LEU A 30 -0.97 17.96 -2.24
C LEU A 30 -0.62 18.05 -0.75
N LEU A 31 -0.37 19.25 -0.23
CA LEU A 31 -0.05 19.44 1.19
C LEU A 31 -1.22 19.11 2.12
N SER A 32 -2.46 19.40 1.71
CA SER A 32 -3.65 19.07 2.52
C SER A 32 -3.84 17.56 2.72
N LEU A 33 -3.41 16.75 1.75
CA LEU A 33 -3.39 15.28 1.85
C LEU A 33 -2.11 14.78 2.54
N ALA A 34 -0.97 15.43 2.29
CA ALA A 34 0.31 15.02 2.86
C ALA A 34 0.37 15.23 4.37
N ILE A 35 -0.16 16.32 4.91
CA ILE A 35 -0.05 16.63 6.36
C ILE A 35 -0.63 15.52 7.25
N PRO A 36 -1.86 15.02 7.03
CA PRO A 36 -2.37 13.87 7.80
C PRO A 36 -1.49 12.63 7.68
N MET A 37 -0.97 12.35 6.48
CA MET A 37 -0.09 11.18 6.24
C MET A 37 1.25 11.34 6.96
N MET A 38 1.83 12.54 6.94
CA MET A 38 3.04 12.88 7.69
C MET A 38 2.84 12.69 9.20
N LEU A 39 1.69 13.10 9.75
CA LEU A 39 1.40 12.94 11.17
C LEU A 39 1.24 11.45 11.54
N SER A 40 0.58 10.68 10.68
CA SER A 40 0.40 9.24 10.87
C SER A 40 1.74 8.50 10.83
N GLU A 41 2.47 8.57 9.73
CA GLU A 41 3.75 7.87 9.56
C GLU A 41 4.84 8.45 10.48
N GLY A 42 4.84 9.77 10.66
CA GLY A 42 5.78 10.47 11.52
C GLY A 42 5.63 10.14 13.00
N SER A 43 4.44 9.74 13.47
CA SER A 43 4.26 9.35 14.88
C SER A 43 5.12 8.14 15.26
N SER A 44 5.16 7.12 14.41
CA SER A 44 5.99 5.92 14.62
C SER A 44 7.48 6.23 14.58
N ILE A 45 7.91 7.06 13.61
CA ILE A 45 9.31 7.47 13.45
C ILE A 45 9.76 8.34 14.64
N LEU A 46 8.92 9.29 15.07
CA LEU A 46 9.20 10.14 16.23
C LEU A 46 9.32 9.31 17.51
N ASN A 47 8.52 8.24 17.68
CA ASN A 47 8.63 7.36 18.82
C ASN A 47 10.02 6.69 18.88
N LEU A 48 10.47 6.11 17.76
CA LEU A 48 11.81 5.51 17.66
C LEU A 48 12.93 6.54 17.87
N PHE A 49 12.75 7.76 17.36
CA PHE A 49 13.70 8.85 17.57
C PHE A 49 13.83 9.24 19.05
N VAL A 50 12.70 9.41 19.75
CA VAL A 50 12.68 9.70 21.19
C VAL A 50 13.27 8.55 22.00
N GLU A 51 12.94 7.30 21.65
CA GLU A 51 13.54 6.11 22.28
C GLU A 51 15.06 6.12 22.14
N ARG A 52 15.60 6.44 20.95
CA ARG A 52 17.06 6.56 20.75
C ARG A 52 17.68 7.70 21.56
N ILE A 53 16.99 8.83 21.73
CA ILE A 53 17.47 9.90 22.63
C ILE A 53 17.51 9.41 24.07
N ILE A 54 16.49 8.69 24.51
CA ILE A 54 16.42 8.16 25.87
C ILE A 54 17.55 7.16 26.11
N LEU A 55 17.74 6.20 25.20
CA LEU A 55 18.81 5.20 25.30
C LEU A 55 20.22 5.82 25.26
N GLY A 56 20.40 6.89 24.46
CA GLY A 56 21.67 7.58 24.35
C GLY A 56 22.02 8.49 25.54
N ARG A 57 21.01 9.00 26.26
CA ARG A 57 21.18 9.95 27.37
C ARG A 57 20.97 9.35 28.76
N PHE A 58 20.16 8.31 28.90
CA PHE A 58 19.70 7.77 30.18
C PHE A 58 20.00 6.28 30.28
N THR A 59 21.28 5.95 30.49
CA THR A 59 21.76 4.58 30.70
C THR A 59 21.98 4.34 32.21
N PRO A 60 21.61 3.17 32.76
CA PRO A 60 21.86 2.85 34.16
C PRO A 60 23.36 2.91 34.49
N VAL A 61 23.70 3.45 35.67
CA VAL A 61 25.09 3.58 36.15
C VAL A 61 25.81 2.23 36.06
N GLY A 62 26.90 2.17 35.28
CA GLY A 62 27.75 0.98 35.15
C GLY A 62 27.55 0.11 33.89
N ARG A 63 26.76 0.55 32.90
CA ARG A 63 26.68 -0.08 31.56
C ARG A 63 27.29 0.83 30.49
N GLU A 64 27.99 0.23 29.52
CA GLU A 64 28.53 0.95 28.37
C GLU A 64 27.40 1.46 27.46
N ILE A 65 27.51 2.72 27.04
CA ILE A 65 26.54 3.37 26.16
C ILE A 65 26.83 2.94 24.72
N GLY A 66 25.90 2.21 24.10
CA GLY A 66 25.91 1.98 22.66
C GLY A 66 25.47 0.57 22.22
N SER A 67 25.93 -0.47 22.92
CA SER A 67 25.56 -1.86 22.61
C SER A 67 24.05 -2.11 22.70
N ASP A 68 23.38 -1.64 23.74
CA ASP A 68 21.94 -1.87 23.93
C ASP A 68 21.10 -1.24 22.79
N ALA A 69 21.43 -0.01 22.36
CA ALA A 69 20.71 0.68 21.28
C ALA A 69 20.93 0.02 19.91
N ALA A 70 22.14 -0.49 19.65
CA ALA A 70 22.47 -1.21 18.42
C ALA A 70 21.74 -2.57 18.34
N VAL A 71 21.68 -3.31 19.44
CA VAL A 71 20.99 -4.61 19.52
C VAL A 71 19.48 -4.43 19.31
N VAL A 72 18.88 -3.42 19.97
CA VAL A 72 17.45 -3.10 19.78
C VAL A 72 17.16 -2.74 18.33
N SER A 73 18.04 -1.99 17.67
CA SER A 73 17.85 -1.55 16.28
C SER A 73 17.88 -2.74 15.29
N VAL A 74 18.82 -3.67 15.46
CA VAL A 74 18.87 -4.88 14.61
C VAL A 74 17.67 -5.79 14.89
N ALA A 75 17.26 -5.92 16.15
CA ALA A 75 16.08 -6.70 16.52
C ALA A 75 14.79 -6.13 15.92
N TYR A 76 14.62 -4.82 15.98
CA TYR A 76 13.52 -4.12 15.33
C TYR A 76 13.52 -4.34 13.82
N GLY A 77 14.66 -4.17 13.14
CA GLY A 77 14.76 -4.33 11.69
C GLY A 77 14.29 -5.71 11.20
N VAL A 78 14.63 -6.79 11.91
CA VAL A 78 14.16 -8.15 11.58
C VAL A 78 12.65 -8.28 11.66
N VAL A 79 12.03 -7.68 12.68
CA VAL A 79 10.56 -7.68 12.84
C VAL A 79 9.91 -6.76 11.81
N ALA A 80 10.50 -5.60 11.56
CA ALA A 80 10.03 -4.59 10.62
C ALA A 80 9.96 -5.15 9.20
N VAL A 81 10.94 -5.94 8.74
CA VAL A 81 10.92 -6.61 7.43
C VAL A 81 9.62 -7.40 7.21
N ILE A 82 9.15 -8.12 8.23
CA ILE A 82 7.90 -8.92 8.16
C ILE A 82 6.67 -8.00 8.13
N LEU A 83 6.67 -6.93 8.93
CA LEU A 83 5.59 -5.95 8.98
C LEU A 83 5.48 -5.15 7.67
N MET A 84 6.59 -4.81 7.03
CA MET A 84 6.62 -4.08 5.76
C MET A 84 6.00 -4.88 4.61
N LEU A 85 6.12 -6.21 4.64
CA LEU A 85 5.45 -7.09 3.69
C LEU A 85 3.91 -6.96 3.81
N ALA A 86 3.40 -6.92 5.04
CA ALA A 86 1.97 -6.75 5.34
C ALA A 86 1.46 -5.35 4.94
N MET A 87 2.29 -4.31 5.09
CA MET A 87 1.95 -2.94 4.71
C MET A 87 1.62 -2.83 3.21
N GLY A 88 2.26 -3.64 2.34
CA GLY A 88 2.00 -3.63 0.89
C GLY A 88 0.52 -3.80 0.50
N VAL A 89 -0.20 -4.65 1.24
CA VAL A 89 -1.64 -4.88 1.03
C VAL A 89 -2.44 -3.59 1.28
N THR A 90 -2.13 -2.90 2.38
CA THR A 90 -2.85 -1.69 2.78
C THR A 90 -2.65 -0.57 1.76
N VAL A 91 -1.42 -0.40 1.25
CA VAL A 91 -1.09 0.57 0.21
C VAL A 91 -1.85 0.25 -1.07
N TYR A 92 -1.85 -1.01 -1.52
CA TYR A 92 -2.61 -1.41 -2.70
C TYR A 92 -4.11 -1.11 -2.56
N CYS A 93 -4.70 -1.43 -1.42
CA CYS A 93 -6.11 -1.14 -1.14
C CYS A 93 -6.39 0.37 -1.24
N ALA A 94 -5.52 1.20 -0.68
CA ALA A 94 -5.64 2.66 -0.73
C ALA A 94 -5.55 3.19 -2.18
N LEU A 95 -4.66 2.64 -3.01
CA LEU A 95 -4.57 2.98 -4.43
C LEU A 95 -5.87 2.64 -5.16
N ARG A 96 -6.39 1.42 -4.99
CA ARG A 96 -7.65 1.01 -5.64
C ARG A 96 -8.85 1.80 -5.20
N LEU A 97 -8.94 2.11 -3.91
CA LEU A 97 -9.97 2.99 -3.38
C LEU A 97 -9.89 4.38 -4.03
N SER A 98 -8.68 4.94 -4.12
CA SER A 98 -8.44 6.24 -4.74
C SER A 98 -8.75 6.26 -6.24
N GLU A 99 -8.43 5.18 -6.97
CA GLU A 99 -8.76 5.02 -8.39
C GLU A 99 -10.28 4.99 -8.60
N ARG A 100 -10.99 4.19 -7.79
CA ARG A 100 -12.46 4.01 -7.86
C ARG A 100 -13.22 5.31 -7.57
N ILE A 101 -12.80 6.04 -6.54
CA ILE A 101 -13.34 7.39 -6.26
C ILE A 101 -13.07 8.32 -7.45
N GLY A 102 -11.87 8.26 -8.03
CA GLY A 102 -11.52 9.05 -9.21
C GLY A 102 -12.38 8.73 -10.43
N SER A 103 -12.74 7.46 -10.64
CA SER A 103 -13.57 7.00 -11.76
C SER A 103 -15.08 7.06 -11.50
N GLY A 104 -15.51 7.56 -10.34
CA GLY A 104 -16.94 7.63 -9.97
C GLY A 104 -17.61 6.29 -9.67
N ARG A 105 -16.84 5.22 -9.39
CA ARG A 105 -17.36 3.88 -9.06
C ARG A 105 -17.62 3.74 -7.57
N ASP A 106 -18.56 4.54 -7.07
CA ASP A 106 -18.85 4.66 -5.63
C ASP A 106 -19.44 3.35 -5.07
N GLU A 107 -20.14 2.55 -5.88
CA GLU A 107 -20.66 1.23 -5.48
C GLU A 107 -19.54 0.25 -5.09
N LEU A 108 -18.37 0.38 -5.72
CA LEU A 108 -17.22 -0.48 -5.45
C LEU A 108 -16.35 0.01 -4.28
N VAL A 109 -16.53 1.25 -3.81
CA VAL A 109 -15.71 1.83 -2.73
C VAL A 109 -15.88 1.04 -1.43
N GLY A 110 -17.12 0.79 -1.02
CA GLY A 110 -17.43 0.08 0.23
C GLY A 110 -16.87 -1.34 0.26
N SER A 111 -17.05 -2.09 -0.83
CA SER A 111 -16.54 -3.47 -0.93
C SER A 111 -15.00 -3.52 -0.91
N THR A 112 -14.32 -2.59 -1.59
CA THR A 112 -12.85 -2.46 -1.53
C THR A 112 -12.36 -2.25 -0.11
N PHE A 113 -13.01 -1.33 0.60
CA PHE A 113 -12.60 -0.90 1.93
C PHE A 113 -12.67 -2.06 2.92
N TRP A 114 -13.80 -2.79 2.94
CA TRP A 114 -13.95 -3.96 3.81
C TRP A 114 -13.00 -5.09 3.46
N GLN A 115 -12.79 -5.37 2.17
CA GLN A 115 -11.78 -6.35 1.75
C GLN A 115 -10.38 -5.97 2.24
N GLY A 116 -10.01 -4.69 2.18
CA GLY A 116 -8.75 -4.18 2.72
C GLY A 116 -8.60 -4.45 4.22
N ILE A 117 -9.65 -4.20 5.00
CA ILE A 117 -9.67 -4.49 6.45
C ILE A 117 -9.47 -5.99 6.70
N TYR A 118 -10.24 -6.85 6.03
CA TYR A 118 -10.13 -8.30 6.22
C TYR A 118 -8.73 -8.81 5.90
N ILE A 119 -8.13 -8.39 4.78
CA ILE A 119 -6.77 -8.84 4.43
C ILE A 119 -5.74 -8.28 5.42
N SER A 120 -5.92 -7.06 5.94
CA SER A 120 -5.01 -6.48 6.94
C SER A 120 -5.02 -7.25 8.25
N ILE A 121 -6.19 -7.71 8.71
CA ILE A 121 -6.31 -8.57 9.90
C ILE A 121 -5.60 -9.90 9.67
N ILE A 122 -5.79 -10.53 8.51
CA ILE A 122 -5.12 -11.77 8.14
C ILE A 122 -3.60 -11.57 8.11
N ALA A 123 -3.12 -10.46 7.52
CA ALA A 123 -1.70 -10.15 7.45
C ALA A 123 -1.09 -9.89 8.84
N ALA A 124 -1.81 -9.22 9.73
CA ALA A 124 -1.38 -9.02 11.12
C ALA A 124 -1.30 -10.34 11.90
N ALA A 125 -2.30 -11.21 11.75
CA ALA A 125 -2.29 -12.54 12.35
C ALA A 125 -1.12 -13.39 11.81
N PHE A 126 -0.85 -13.32 10.51
CA PHE A 126 0.29 -13.98 9.88
C PHE A 126 1.62 -13.45 10.45
N ALA A 127 1.80 -12.12 10.57
CA ALA A 127 3.00 -11.53 11.16
C ALA A 127 3.20 -11.97 12.62
N ALA A 128 2.12 -12.07 13.41
CA ALA A 128 2.18 -12.55 14.80
C ALA A 128 2.69 -13.99 14.90
N CYS A 129 2.39 -14.85 13.92
CA CYS A 129 2.91 -16.23 13.87
C CYS A 129 4.44 -16.30 13.71
N PHE A 130 5.11 -15.22 13.27
CA PHE A 130 6.58 -15.18 13.17
C PHE A 130 7.27 -14.73 14.46
N ILE A 131 6.55 -14.24 15.47
CA ILE A 131 7.14 -13.83 16.76
C ILE A 131 8.03 -14.93 17.37
N PRO A 132 7.64 -16.23 17.37
CA PRO A 132 8.50 -17.30 17.89
C PRO A 132 9.81 -17.50 17.10
N VAL A 133 9.86 -17.09 15.83
CA VAL A 133 11.03 -17.24 14.93
C VAL A 133 12.05 -16.11 15.13
N VAL A 134 11.62 -14.96 15.66
CA VAL A 134 12.49 -13.79 15.88
C VAL A 134 13.67 -14.15 16.78
N ARG A 135 13.44 -14.83 17.91
CA ARG A 135 14.51 -15.15 18.87
C ARG A 135 15.58 -16.08 18.28
N PRO A 136 15.24 -17.20 17.61
CA PRO A 136 16.20 -18.00 16.86
C PRO A 136 16.97 -17.22 15.78
N ALA A 137 16.28 -16.33 15.04
CA ALA A 137 16.90 -15.54 13.99
C ALA A 137 17.96 -14.57 14.56
N LEU A 138 17.65 -13.89 15.67
CA LEU A 138 18.60 -13.01 16.37
C LEU A 138 19.80 -13.78 16.90
N GLN A 139 19.59 -14.97 17.48
CA GLN A 139 20.69 -15.82 17.94
C GLN A 139 21.61 -16.20 16.79
N PHE A 140 21.04 -16.66 15.66
CA PHE A 140 21.80 -16.99 14.45
C PHE A 140 22.63 -15.79 13.95
N LEU A 141 22.02 -14.61 13.84
CA LEU A 141 22.70 -13.39 13.38
C LEU A 141 23.82 -12.96 14.34
N SER A 142 23.62 -13.12 15.65
CA SER A 142 24.62 -12.77 16.67
C SER A 142 25.85 -13.70 16.66
N THR A 143 25.67 -14.99 16.38
CA THR A 143 26.77 -15.96 16.26
C THR A 143 27.71 -15.69 15.08
N THR A 144 27.23 -14.99 14.04
CA THR A 144 28.08 -14.52 12.92
C THR A 144 28.89 -13.26 13.23
N GLY A 145 28.49 -12.46 14.22
CA GLY A 145 29.16 -11.21 14.61
C GLY A 145 30.23 -11.36 15.70
N SER A 146 30.18 -12.44 16.49
CA SER A 146 31.17 -12.72 17.54
C SER A 146 32.28 -13.64 17.03
N TYR A 147 33.23 -13.10 16.28
CA TYR A 147 34.50 -13.79 16.02
C TYR A 147 35.53 -13.39 17.09
N SER A 148 35.52 -14.09 18.23
CA SER A 148 36.73 -14.36 19.00
C SER A 148 36.64 -15.70 19.76
N ILE A 149 37.30 -16.70 19.16
CA ILE A 149 38.21 -17.70 19.74
C ILE A 149 37.67 -18.59 20.90
N ASN A 150 37.61 -19.90 20.59
CA ASN A 150 37.39 -21.07 21.46
C ASN A 150 35.94 -21.43 21.79
N ASP A 151 35.24 -22.07 20.86
CA ASP A 151 34.79 -23.43 21.19
C ASP A 151 34.39 -24.25 19.96
N LYS A 152 34.76 -25.52 20.01
CA LYS A 152 34.34 -26.55 19.06
C LYS A 152 32.83 -26.75 19.18
N LEU A 153 32.07 -26.31 18.19
CA LEU A 153 30.73 -26.87 17.97
C LEU A 153 30.47 -27.09 16.47
N ASN A 154 30.80 -28.31 16.04
CA ASN A 154 30.40 -29.02 14.82
C ASN A 154 29.70 -28.23 13.71
N ASP A 155 30.45 -28.06 12.62
CA ASP A 155 30.17 -27.40 11.34
C ASP A 155 28.99 -27.94 10.49
N ASP A 156 28.12 -28.82 10.99
CA ASP A 156 27.11 -29.49 10.14
C ASP A 156 25.65 -29.04 10.36
N LYS A 157 25.37 -28.17 11.34
CA LYS A 157 23.99 -27.72 11.66
C LYS A 157 23.63 -26.32 11.17
N ILE A 158 24.61 -25.47 10.84
CA ILE A 158 24.38 -24.04 10.60
C ILE A 158 23.94 -23.76 9.14
N GLN A 159 24.25 -24.63 8.18
CA GLN A 159 23.87 -24.44 6.77
C GLN A 159 22.45 -24.91 6.40
N LYS A 160 21.76 -25.68 7.27
CA LYS A 160 20.44 -26.29 6.93
C LYS A 160 19.23 -25.52 7.48
N ILE A 161 19.43 -24.58 8.39
CA ILE A 161 18.33 -23.87 9.09
C ILE A 161 17.58 -22.87 8.18
N PRO A 162 18.22 -22.09 7.30
CA PRO A 162 17.50 -21.11 6.46
C PRO A 162 16.53 -21.76 5.46
N VAL A 163 16.95 -22.87 4.85
CA VAL A 163 16.10 -23.65 3.92
C VAL A 163 14.95 -24.35 4.65
N ILE A 164 15.20 -24.84 5.87
CA ILE A 164 14.18 -25.49 6.70
C ILE A 164 13.12 -24.47 7.18
N VAL A 165 13.51 -23.26 7.58
CA VAL A 165 12.58 -22.22 8.04
C VAL A 165 11.69 -21.72 6.89
N VAL A 166 12.26 -21.44 5.72
CA VAL A 166 11.49 -21.03 4.54
C VAL A 166 10.56 -22.16 4.07
N ASN A 167 11.04 -23.41 4.06
CA ASN A 167 10.21 -24.56 3.69
C ASN A 167 9.13 -24.87 4.73
N LEU A 168 9.37 -24.72 6.04
CA LEU A 168 8.34 -24.88 7.08
C LEU A 168 7.27 -23.78 6.99
N SER A 169 7.66 -22.56 6.60
CA SER A 169 6.74 -21.43 6.46
C SER A 169 5.78 -21.65 5.28
N CYS A 170 6.30 -22.10 4.13
CA CYS A 170 5.48 -22.48 2.98
C CYS A 170 4.65 -23.75 3.24
N MET A 171 5.19 -24.72 3.98
CA MET A 171 4.49 -25.95 4.35
C MET A 171 3.35 -25.69 5.34
N GLY A 172 3.54 -24.78 6.31
CA GLY A 172 2.49 -24.39 7.26
C GLY A 172 1.31 -23.70 6.59
N LEU A 173 1.58 -22.86 5.58
CA LEU A 173 0.53 -22.18 4.80
C LEU A 173 -0.23 -23.16 3.90
N ASN A 174 0.47 -24.14 3.29
CA ASN A 174 -0.15 -25.24 2.56
C ASN A 174 -1.02 -26.13 3.45
N CYS A 175 -0.53 -26.53 4.63
CA CYS A 175 -1.28 -27.36 5.56
C CYS A 175 -2.52 -26.65 6.14
N LEU A 176 -2.47 -25.32 6.33
CA LEU A 176 -3.62 -24.53 6.80
C LEU A 176 -4.72 -24.45 5.74
N LEU A 177 -4.35 -24.24 4.47
CA LEU A 177 -5.28 -24.24 3.33
C LEU A 177 -5.90 -25.62 3.10
N ASP A 178 -5.10 -26.68 3.20
CA ASP A 178 -5.58 -28.06 3.12
C ASP A 178 -6.55 -28.37 4.27
N TYR A 179 -6.26 -27.94 5.50
CA TYR A 179 -7.14 -28.13 6.66
C TYR A 179 -8.51 -27.44 6.45
N LEU A 180 -8.52 -26.19 5.98
CA LEU A 180 -9.76 -25.45 5.72
C LEU A 180 -10.60 -26.10 4.60
N LEU A 181 -9.98 -26.48 3.48
CA LEU A 181 -10.73 -26.93 2.30
C LEU A 181 -11.15 -28.41 2.37
N ILE A 182 -10.39 -29.23 3.09
CA ILE A 182 -10.68 -30.67 3.25
C ILE A 182 -11.63 -30.91 4.42
N ILE A 183 -11.44 -30.22 5.56
CA ILE A 183 -12.18 -30.51 6.80
C ILE A 183 -13.38 -29.58 6.99
N VAL A 184 -13.23 -28.27 6.76
CA VAL A 184 -14.32 -27.29 6.98
C VAL A 184 -15.33 -27.31 5.82
N PHE A 185 -14.86 -27.37 4.57
CA PHE A 185 -15.74 -27.37 3.39
C PHE A 185 -16.02 -28.74 2.76
N LYS A 186 -15.42 -29.83 3.30
CA LYS A 186 -15.69 -31.25 2.93
C LYS A 186 -15.61 -31.58 1.42
N LEU A 187 -14.74 -30.92 0.65
CA LEU A 187 -14.64 -31.08 -0.82
C LEU A 187 -13.71 -32.22 -1.29
N GLY A 188 -13.11 -32.99 -0.37
CA GLY A 188 -12.26 -34.14 -0.69
C GLY A 188 -11.07 -33.81 -1.61
N TYR A 189 -10.64 -34.77 -2.44
CA TYR A 189 -9.49 -34.64 -3.35
C TYR A 189 -9.71 -33.63 -4.49
N LYS A 190 -10.97 -33.34 -4.86
CA LYS A 190 -11.32 -32.26 -5.79
C LYS A 190 -11.12 -30.88 -5.14
N GLY A 191 -11.33 -30.78 -3.83
CA GLY A 191 -11.03 -29.59 -3.02
C GLY A 191 -9.55 -29.21 -3.01
N ALA A 192 -8.63 -30.18 -2.94
CA ALA A 192 -7.17 -29.92 -2.98
C ALA A 192 -6.67 -29.41 -4.35
N ALA A 193 -7.25 -29.91 -5.45
CA ALA A 193 -6.93 -29.44 -6.80
C ALA A 193 -7.51 -28.03 -7.06
N PHE A 194 -8.76 -27.79 -6.64
CA PHE A 194 -9.39 -26.46 -6.69
C PHE A 194 -8.64 -25.47 -5.78
N ALA A 195 -8.22 -25.89 -4.58
CA ALA A 195 -7.36 -25.15 -3.66
C ALA A 195 -6.05 -24.75 -4.30
N THR A 196 -5.38 -25.66 -5.02
CA THR A 196 -4.10 -25.38 -5.68
C THR A 196 -4.26 -24.40 -6.85
N LEU A 197 -5.37 -24.48 -7.58
CA LEU A 197 -5.65 -23.60 -8.72
C LEU A 197 -6.13 -22.21 -8.28
N THR A 198 -7.02 -22.14 -7.28
CA THR A 198 -7.42 -20.88 -6.63
C THR A 198 -6.27 -20.29 -5.81
N SER A 199 -5.48 -21.08 -5.07
CA SER A 199 -4.22 -20.64 -4.43
C SER A 199 -3.24 -20.04 -5.43
N LYS A 200 -3.18 -20.53 -6.67
CA LYS A 200 -2.33 -19.92 -7.71
C LYS A 200 -2.94 -18.65 -8.29
N ALA A 201 -4.26 -18.56 -8.48
CA ALA A 201 -4.94 -17.36 -8.98
C ALA A 201 -5.05 -16.26 -7.90
N THR A 202 -5.58 -16.59 -6.73
CA THR A 202 -5.55 -15.78 -5.51
C THR A 202 -4.12 -15.51 -5.08
N GLY A 203 -3.18 -16.44 -5.29
CA GLY A 203 -1.76 -16.25 -5.04
C GLY A 203 -1.11 -15.29 -6.02
N ILE A 204 -1.50 -15.25 -7.29
CA ILE A 204 -1.07 -14.20 -8.24
C ILE A 204 -1.65 -12.85 -7.83
N VAL A 205 -2.92 -12.79 -7.40
CA VAL A 205 -3.56 -11.57 -6.92
C VAL A 205 -2.94 -11.08 -5.60
N ILE A 206 -2.66 -11.98 -4.66
CA ILE A 206 -1.94 -11.71 -3.40
C ILE A 206 -0.47 -11.38 -3.69
N PHE A 207 0.18 -12.03 -4.63
CA PHE A 207 1.56 -11.77 -5.05
C PHE A 207 1.68 -10.39 -5.68
N LEU A 208 0.78 -10.02 -6.61
CA LEU A 208 0.67 -8.65 -7.15
C LEU A 208 0.42 -7.62 -6.05
N ARG A 209 -0.36 -7.96 -5.01
CA ARG A 209 -0.63 -7.10 -3.84
C ARG A 209 0.54 -7.04 -2.84
N ILE A 210 1.37 -8.08 -2.76
CA ILE A 210 2.58 -8.17 -1.92
C ILE A 210 3.78 -7.46 -2.57
N VAL A 211 3.81 -7.30 -3.89
CA VAL A 211 4.90 -6.65 -4.64
C VAL A 211 5.15 -5.20 -4.17
N VAL A 212 4.09 -4.48 -3.78
CA VAL A 212 4.19 -3.15 -3.16
C VAL A 212 4.90 -3.21 -1.80
N GLY A 213 4.66 -4.26 -1.02
CA GLY A 213 5.35 -4.50 0.26
C GLY A 213 6.77 -5.02 0.09
N LEU A 214 7.10 -5.69 -1.03
CA LEU A 214 8.44 -6.22 -1.29
C LEU A 214 9.50 -5.11 -1.34
N VAL A 215 9.21 -3.96 -1.96
CA VAL A 215 10.19 -2.87 -2.00
C VAL A 215 10.48 -2.32 -0.61
N ASN A 216 9.46 -2.10 0.23
CA ASN A 216 9.63 -1.63 1.60
C ASN A 216 10.36 -2.67 2.47
N CYS A 217 10.05 -3.95 2.27
CA CYS A 217 10.75 -5.07 2.91
C CYS A 217 12.24 -5.12 2.54
N ILE A 218 12.57 -4.90 1.26
CA ILE A 218 13.96 -4.83 0.80
C ILE A 218 14.68 -3.61 1.40
N ASP A 219 14.02 -2.45 1.43
CA ASP A 219 14.60 -1.23 2.02
C ASP A 219 14.93 -1.44 3.51
N GLU A 220 14.01 -2.02 4.28
CA GLU A 220 14.21 -2.33 5.69
C GLU A 220 15.32 -3.38 5.90
N LEU A 221 15.39 -4.38 5.02
CA LEU A 221 16.45 -5.38 5.03
C LEU A 221 17.83 -4.74 4.75
N VAL A 222 17.89 -3.77 3.83
CA VAL A 222 19.12 -3.02 3.54
C VAL A 222 19.58 -2.21 4.75
N TRP A 223 18.68 -1.51 5.43
CA TRP A 223 19.00 -0.80 6.68
C TRP A 223 19.47 -1.75 7.78
N THR A 224 18.83 -2.91 7.91
CA THR A 224 19.23 -3.95 8.86
C THR A 224 20.62 -4.49 8.56
N LEU A 225 20.92 -4.79 7.28
CA LEU A 225 22.23 -5.26 6.84
C LEU A 225 23.31 -4.19 7.03
N TYR A 226 22.98 -2.92 6.76
CA TYR A 226 23.88 -1.79 7.02
C TYR A 226 24.29 -1.71 8.50
N LEU A 227 23.33 -1.78 9.42
CA LEU A 227 23.61 -1.77 10.85
C LEU A 227 24.39 -3.01 11.28
N LEU A 228 24.04 -4.19 10.76
CA LEU A 228 24.74 -5.45 11.07
C LEU A 228 26.20 -5.43 10.58
N LEU A 229 26.46 -4.93 9.38
CA LEU A 229 27.82 -4.77 8.89
C LEU A 229 28.60 -3.73 9.70
N SER A 230 27.93 -2.68 10.17
CA SER A 230 28.53 -1.68 11.06
C SER A 230 28.89 -2.25 12.44
N GLN A 231 28.14 -3.24 12.95
CA GLN A 231 28.50 -3.98 14.18
C GLN A 231 29.84 -4.70 14.03
N GLY A 232 30.11 -5.27 12.85
CA GLY A 232 31.38 -5.93 12.56
C GLY A 232 32.59 -4.98 12.49
N VAL A 233 32.37 -3.66 12.41
CA VAL A 233 33.43 -2.64 12.39
C VAL A 233 33.85 -2.25 13.81
N GLY A 234 32.87 -2.01 14.68
CA GLY A 234 33.09 -1.64 16.08
C GLY A 234 31.85 -1.09 16.76
N GLU A 235 31.86 -1.11 18.10
CA GLU A 235 30.71 -0.70 18.91
C GLU A 235 30.38 0.79 18.79
N ALA A 236 31.41 1.65 18.77
CA ALA A 236 31.23 3.08 18.58
C ALA A 236 30.64 3.40 17.19
N GLU A 237 31.08 2.66 16.17
CA GLU A 237 30.68 2.84 14.77
C GLU A 237 29.22 2.42 14.53
N VAL A 238 28.78 1.26 15.03
CA VAL A 238 27.35 0.88 14.93
C VAL A 238 26.45 1.82 15.73
N THR A 239 26.89 2.25 16.91
CA THR A 239 26.11 3.18 17.73
C THR A 239 25.93 4.50 17.01
N ALA A 240 27.01 5.02 16.40
CA ALA A 240 26.95 6.23 15.58
C ALA A 240 26.05 6.06 14.36
N ALA A 241 26.12 4.91 13.67
CA ALA A 241 25.24 4.57 12.56
C ALA A 241 23.76 4.59 12.98
N GLY A 242 23.43 3.97 14.11
CA GLY A 242 22.09 3.99 14.68
C GLY A 242 21.59 5.41 14.95
N TYR A 243 22.36 6.25 15.66
CA TYR A 243 21.95 7.64 15.90
C TYR A 243 21.77 8.45 14.61
N ALA A 244 22.70 8.30 13.67
CA ALA A 244 22.62 8.98 12.38
C ALA A 244 21.40 8.54 11.56
N SER A 245 21.10 7.23 11.52
CA SER A 245 19.90 6.68 10.86
C SER A 245 18.61 7.20 11.50
N SER A 246 18.52 7.27 12.84
CA SER A 246 17.33 7.83 13.52
C SER A 246 17.06 9.28 13.13
N TYR A 247 18.13 10.08 13.10
CA TYR A 247 18.03 11.47 12.69
C TYR A 247 17.60 11.58 11.22
N HIS A 248 18.18 10.75 10.35
CA HIS A 248 17.84 10.70 8.94
C HIS A 248 16.39 10.28 8.68
N GLU A 249 15.89 9.24 9.34
CA GLU A 249 14.49 8.79 9.24
C GLU A 249 13.50 9.88 9.68
N THR A 250 13.85 10.64 10.73
CA THR A 250 13.02 11.77 11.18
C THR A 250 12.89 12.84 10.08
N PHE A 251 13.96 13.06 9.31
CA PHE A 251 13.90 13.94 8.15
C PHE A 251 13.04 13.35 7.02
N LEU A 252 13.00 12.03 6.85
CA LEU A 252 12.20 11.40 5.81
C LEU A 252 10.68 11.48 6.06
N ILE A 253 10.21 11.81 7.26
CA ILE A 253 8.77 11.98 7.58
C ILE A 253 8.06 12.87 6.55
N PHE A 254 8.68 14.00 6.18
CA PHE A 254 8.11 14.91 5.19
C PHE A 254 8.09 14.29 3.78
N SER A 255 9.15 13.60 3.39
CA SER A 255 9.25 12.91 2.11
C SER A 255 8.22 11.80 1.98
N PHE A 256 8.04 11.00 3.04
CA PHE A 256 7.04 9.95 3.10
C PHE A 256 5.62 10.49 2.96
N GLY A 257 5.24 11.50 3.75
CA GLY A 257 3.90 12.05 3.64
C GLY A 257 3.60 12.70 2.29
N ILE A 258 4.58 13.36 1.65
CA ILE A 258 4.42 13.87 0.28
C ILE A 258 4.29 12.72 -0.73
N ALA A 259 5.10 11.67 -0.63
CA ALA A 259 5.04 10.51 -1.53
C ALA A 259 3.71 9.76 -1.39
N SER A 260 3.26 9.52 -0.15
CA SER A 260 2.00 8.87 0.18
C SER A 260 0.77 9.68 -0.29
N ALA A 261 0.83 11.01 -0.26
CA ALA A 261 -0.22 11.85 -0.84
C ALA A 261 -0.16 11.89 -2.36
N LEU A 262 1.06 11.96 -2.92
CA LEU A 262 1.29 11.98 -4.35
C LEU A 262 0.72 10.74 -5.05
N GLN A 263 0.96 9.54 -4.51
CA GLN A 263 0.43 8.30 -5.09
C GLN A 263 -1.10 8.31 -5.16
N LEU A 264 -1.80 8.80 -4.13
CA LEU A 264 -3.27 8.88 -4.11
C LEU A 264 -3.76 9.90 -5.14
N ILE A 265 -3.12 11.06 -5.22
CA ILE A 265 -3.47 12.08 -6.22
C ILE A 265 -3.28 11.54 -7.63
N ILE A 266 -2.17 10.88 -7.92
CA ILE A 266 -1.92 10.29 -9.24
C ILE A 266 -3.00 9.25 -9.55
N CYS A 267 -3.27 8.33 -8.63
CA CYS A 267 -4.25 7.26 -8.81
C CYS A 267 -5.67 7.81 -9.04
N ASN A 268 -6.11 8.78 -8.23
CA ASN A 268 -7.39 9.46 -8.41
C ASN A 268 -7.48 10.19 -9.75
N ASN A 269 -6.42 10.87 -10.17
CA ASN A 269 -6.43 11.59 -11.44
C ASN A 269 -6.40 10.64 -12.64
N ILE A 270 -5.78 9.47 -12.51
CA ILE A 270 -5.86 8.41 -13.53
C ILE A 270 -7.30 7.88 -13.63
N GLY A 271 -7.93 7.60 -12.49
CA GLY A 271 -9.34 7.20 -12.43
C GLY A 271 -10.28 8.23 -13.08
N ASN A 272 -9.98 9.53 -12.93
CA ASN A 272 -10.75 10.64 -13.52
C ASN A 272 -10.32 11.04 -14.95
N GLY A 273 -9.51 10.23 -15.64
CA GLY A 273 -9.00 10.53 -16.99
C GLY A 273 -8.09 11.78 -17.09
N SER A 274 -7.71 12.38 -15.97
CA SER A 274 -6.96 13.63 -15.88
C SER A 274 -5.45 13.39 -15.80
N ILE A 275 -4.89 12.62 -16.75
CA ILE A 275 -3.49 12.14 -16.70
C ILE A 275 -2.47 13.29 -16.65
N GLN A 276 -2.77 14.41 -17.33
CA GLN A 276 -1.90 15.59 -17.30
C GLN A 276 -1.82 16.22 -15.91
N THR A 277 -2.91 16.17 -15.13
CA THR A 277 -2.92 16.65 -13.74
C THR A 277 -2.09 15.73 -12.85
N ALA A 278 -2.10 14.41 -13.08
CA ALA A 278 -1.23 13.46 -12.40
C ALA A 278 0.26 13.79 -12.61
N LYS A 279 0.65 14.07 -13.86
CA LYS A 279 2.02 14.52 -14.19
C LYS A 279 2.38 15.84 -13.50
N GLN A 280 1.45 16.80 -13.44
CA GLN A 280 1.68 18.06 -12.74
C GLN A 280 1.88 17.85 -11.24
N ALA A 281 1.12 16.93 -10.61
CA ALA A 281 1.28 16.58 -9.20
C ALA A 281 2.70 16.07 -8.89
N LEU A 282 3.26 15.21 -9.75
CA LEU A 282 4.63 14.72 -9.63
C LEU A 282 5.67 15.86 -9.65
N ILE A 283 5.53 16.79 -10.60
CA ILE A 283 6.43 17.96 -10.71
C ILE A 283 6.31 18.85 -9.48
N VAL A 284 5.09 19.05 -8.97
CA VAL A 284 4.83 19.84 -7.77
C VAL A 284 5.46 19.19 -6.54
N ALA A 285 5.36 17.86 -6.38
CA ALA A 285 6.00 17.13 -5.30
C ALA A 285 7.53 17.33 -5.30
N PHE A 286 8.18 17.20 -6.46
CA PHE A 286 9.62 17.47 -6.57
C PHE A 286 10.00 18.91 -6.22
N LYS A 287 9.20 19.89 -6.64
CA LYS A 287 9.44 21.31 -6.30
C LYS A 287 9.32 21.59 -4.81
N ILE A 288 8.48 20.84 -4.09
CA ILE A 288 8.32 20.96 -2.64
C ILE A 288 9.47 20.24 -1.91
N LEU A 289 9.82 19.03 -2.34
CA LEU A 289 10.84 18.22 -1.67
C LEU A 289 12.26 18.74 -1.90
N THR A 290 12.58 19.24 -3.09
CA THR A 290 13.94 19.72 -3.42
C THR A 290 14.49 20.75 -2.42
N PRO A 291 13.81 21.89 -2.13
CA PRO A 291 14.32 22.87 -1.17
C PRO A 291 14.46 22.29 0.25
N TYR A 292 13.51 21.46 0.68
CA TYR A 292 13.58 20.75 1.96
C TYR A 292 14.84 19.88 2.06
N THR A 293 15.17 19.16 0.98
CA THR A 293 16.37 18.32 0.86
C THR A 293 17.65 19.12 0.91
N ILE A 294 17.69 20.25 0.20
CA ILE A 294 18.87 21.13 0.18
C ILE A 294 19.18 21.61 1.60
N VAL A 295 18.17 21.99 2.37
CA VAL A 295 18.35 22.38 3.78
C VAL A 295 18.95 21.24 4.59
N TYR A 296 18.44 20.02 4.45
CA TYR A 296 19.02 18.85 5.12
C TYR A 296 20.47 18.58 4.73
N ILE A 297 20.78 18.63 3.45
CA ILE A 297 22.16 18.45 2.96
C ILE A 297 23.08 19.48 3.61
N ILE A 298 22.66 20.76 3.64
CA ILE A 298 23.45 21.83 4.27
C ILE A 298 23.66 21.54 5.76
N LEU A 299 22.62 21.16 6.50
CA LEU A 299 22.73 20.86 7.94
C LEU A 299 23.69 19.71 8.21
N ASN A 300 23.59 18.62 7.45
CA ASN A 300 24.43 17.43 7.61
C ASN A 300 25.89 17.66 7.20
N LEU A 301 26.15 18.55 6.23
CA LEU A 301 27.52 18.88 5.82
C LEU A 301 28.18 19.92 6.72
N THR A 302 27.39 20.84 7.32
CA THR A 302 27.95 21.98 8.08
C THR A 302 28.06 21.72 9.58
N ILE A 303 27.08 21.03 10.18
CA ILE A 303 27.00 20.86 11.64
C ILE A 303 26.69 19.41 12.10
N PRO A 304 27.25 18.35 11.48
CA PRO A 304 26.89 16.96 11.80
C PRO A 304 27.12 16.59 13.27
N LYS A 305 28.23 17.04 13.86
CA LYS A 305 28.54 16.78 15.28
C LYS A 305 27.56 17.47 16.23
N VAL A 306 26.99 18.62 15.85
CA VAL A 306 25.96 19.29 16.67
C VAL A 306 24.66 18.49 16.63
N LEU A 307 24.30 17.96 15.46
CA LEU A 307 23.11 17.11 15.30
C LEU A 307 23.23 15.82 16.13
N LEU A 308 24.41 15.20 16.16
CA LEU A 308 24.64 13.98 16.96
C LEU A 308 24.55 14.21 18.47
N ARG A 309 24.83 15.43 18.95
CA ARG A 309 24.70 15.78 20.38
C ARG A 309 23.26 15.71 20.89
N ILE A 310 22.28 15.65 19.99
CA ILE A 310 20.89 15.36 20.38
C ILE A 310 20.81 13.99 21.09
N PHE A 311 21.58 13.01 20.63
CA PHE A 311 21.59 11.67 21.22
C PHE A 311 22.63 11.50 22.33
N VAL A 312 23.80 12.11 22.15
CA VAL A 312 24.95 11.92 23.06
C VAL A 312 25.53 13.27 23.45
N GLU A 313 25.20 13.74 24.65
CA GLU A 313 25.58 15.09 25.10
C GLU A 313 26.82 15.10 26.00
N ASP A 314 26.96 14.13 26.90
CA ASP A 314 27.95 14.16 27.97
C ASP A 314 29.09 13.15 27.73
N PRO A 315 30.33 13.60 27.45
CA PRO A 315 31.48 12.72 27.31
C PRO A 315 31.79 11.89 28.56
N SER A 316 31.37 12.36 29.75
CA SER A 316 31.62 11.66 31.02
C SER A 316 30.80 10.38 31.20
N LEU A 317 29.78 10.20 30.35
CA LEU A 317 28.98 8.98 30.32
C LEU A 317 29.69 7.79 29.65
N PHE A 318 30.80 8.02 28.95
CA PHE A 318 31.62 6.97 28.36
C PHE A 318 32.72 6.57 29.33
N ALA A 319 32.89 5.27 29.54
CA ALA A 319 33.98 4.73 30.37
C ALA A 319 35.37 5.12 29.83
N ASP A 320 35.46 5.32 28.51
CA ASP A 320 36.67 5.70 27.79
C ASP A 320 36.42 6.93 26.87
N PRO A 321 37.18 8.02 27.03
CA PRO A 321 37.10 9.21 26.16
C PRO A 321 37.40 8.94 24.68
N GLU A 322 38.17 7.91 24.35
CA GLU A 322 38.49 7.55 22.96
C GLU A 322 37.23 7.02 22.25
N THR A 323 36.41 6.23 22.94
CA THR A 323 35.13 5.70 22.44
C THR A 323 34.16 6.81 22.04
N TYR A 324 34.01 7.86 22.86
CA TYR A 324 33.20 9.04 22.51
C TYR A 324 33.72 9.73 21.24
N THR A 325 35.05 9.90 21.15
CA THR A 325 35.68 10.56 19.99
C THR A 325 35.48 9.74 18.71
N ARG A 326 35.62 8.41 18.78
CA ARG A 326 35.35 7.49 17.68
C ARG A 326 33.90 7.56 17.23
N LEU A 327 32.94 7.53 18.17
CA LEU A 327 31.51 7.65 17.88
C LEU A 327 31.20 8.96 17.16
N MET A 328 31.67 10.09 17.68
CA MET A 328 31.41 11.40 17.08
C MET A 328 32.03 11.55 15.68
N ASN A 329 33.21 10.98 15.46
CA ASN A 329 33.86 11.00 14.14
C ASN A 329 33.18 10.03 13.15
N ALA A 330 32.79 8.85 13.61
CA ALA A 330 32.04 7.89 12.79
C ALA A 330 30.69 8.48 12.37
N GLY A 331 29.93 9.02 13.31
CA GLY A 331 28.62 9.61 13.05
C GLY A 331 28.71 10.83 12.13
N GLU A 332 29.77 11.64 12.26
CA GLU A 332 30.02 12.73 11.31
C GLU A 332 30.14 12.22 9.87
N ARG A 333 30.91 11.13 9.66
CA ARG A 333 31.05 10.51 8.34
C ARG A 333 29.75 9.93 7.83
N VAL A 334 28.98 9.27 8.71
CA VAL A 334 27.68 8.71 8.33
C VAL A 334 26.72 9.82 7.89
N LEU A 335 26.55 10.88 8.68
CA LEU A 335 25.65 12.00 8.33
C LEU A 335 26.05 12.70 7.04
N GLN A 336 27.35 12.91 6.80
CA GLN A 336 27.85 13.49 5.55
C GLN A 336 27.52 12.60 4.33
N LEU A 337 27.61 11.29 4.45
CA LEU A 337 27.25 10.36 3.37
C LEU A 337 25.73 10.23 3.20
N LEU A 338 24.98 10.25 4.30
CA LEU A 338 23.51 10.27 4.26
C LEU A 338 22.97 11.58 3.65
N ALA A 339 23.73 12.68 3.70
CA ALA A 339 23.40 13.89 2.96
C ALA A 339 23.35 13.63 1.44
N ALA A 340 24.34 12.91 0.90
CA ALA A 340 24.33 12.52 -0.51
C ALA A 340 23.21 11.51 -0.81
N PHE A 341 22.98 10.57 0.10
CA PHE A 341 21.92 9.57 -0.01
C PHE A 341 20.50 10.18 -0.04
N ALA A 342 20.26 11.26 0.71
CA ALA A 342 18.96 11.93 0.76
C ALA A 342 18.44 12.41 -0.62
N VAL A 343 19.34 12.75 -1.55
CA VAL A 343 18.95 13.07 -2.94
C VAL A 343 18.34 11.85 -3.61
N VAL A 344 18.95 10.69 -3.40
CA VAL A 344 18.50 9.42 -3.95
C VAL A 344 17.18 9.01 -3.34
N ASP A 345 17.00 9.17 -2.02
CA ASP A 345 15.74 8.83 -1.33
C ASP A 345 14.55 9.58 -1.91
N ILE A 346 14.64 10.90 -2.06
CA ILE A 346 13.51 11.69 -2.55
C ILE A 346 13.15 11.34 -3.99
N LEU A 347 14.16 11.07 -4.83
CA LEU A 347 13.94 10.57 -6.18
C LEU A 347 13.28 9.17 -6.13
N ALA A 348 13.78 8.28 -5.29
CA ALA A 348 13.31 6.89 -5.19
C ALA A 348 11.90 6.79 -4.61
N TYR A 349 11.58 7.51 -3.53
CA TYR A 349 10.25 7.47 -2.90
C TYR A 349 9.18 8.06 -3.80
N THR A 350 9.41 9.24 -4.38
CA THR A 350 8.45 9.83 -5.32
C THR A 350 8.31 9.00 -6.59
N ALA A 351 9.39 8.41 -7.09
CA ALA A 351 9.33 7.52 -8.24
C ALA A 351 8.58 6.21 -7.90
N THR A 352 8.85 5.61 -6.75
CA THR A 352 8.16 4.39 -6.29
C THR A 352 6.66 4.64 -6.15
N ALA A 353 6.27 5.71 -5.46
CA ALA A 353 4.88 6.14 -5.30
C ALA A 353 4.18 6.34 -6.65
N THR A 354 4.86 6.97 -7.60
CA THR A 354 4.33 7.18 -8.95
C THR A 354 4.16 5.85 -9.69
N LEU A 355 5.21 5.02 -9.73
CA LEU A 355 5.22 3.74 -10.43
C LEU A 355 4.12 2.80 -9.91
N GLN A 356 3.92 2.75 -8.59
CA GLN A 356 2.85 1.98 -7.97
C GLN A 356 1.47 2.50 -8.38
N ALA A 357 1.29 3.82 -8.46
CA ALA A 357 0.01 4.41 -8.86
C ALA A 357 -0.32 4.20 -10.36
N VAL A 358 0.68 4.14 -11.24
CA VAL A 358 0.49 4.00 -12.70
C VAL A 358 0.46 2.54 -13.20
N GLY A 359 0.59 1.55 -12.31
CA GLY A 359 0.59 0.13 -12.69
C GLY A 359 1.95 -0.43 -13.12
N HIS A 360 3.05 0.24 -12.76
CA HIS A 360 4.43 -0.21 -12.96
C HIS A 360 5.08 -0.65 -11.63
N GLU A 361 4.30 -1.22 -10.73
CA GLU A 361 4.69 -1.54 -9.34
C GLU A 361 5.88 -2.52 -9.23
N PHE A 362 6.14 -3.34 -10.26
CA PHE A 362 7.25 -4.30 -10.28
C PHE A 362 8.64 -3.68 -10.44
N ILE A 363 8.73 -2.48 -11.00
CA ILE A 363 10.02 -1.86 -11.34
C ILE A 363 10.82 -1.57 -10.07
N SER A 364 10.15 -1.03 -9.05
CA SER A 364 10.75 -0.67 -7.78
C SER A 364 11.32 -1.86 -6.99
N PRO A 365 10.59 -2.96 -6.75
CA PRO A 365 11.15 -4.12 -6.05
C PRO A 365 12.21 -4.85 -6.86
N VAL A 366 12.11 -4.91 -8.20
CA VAL A 366 13.16 -5.53 -9.03
C VAL A 366 14.46 -4.72 -8.99
N SER A 367 14.37 -3.39 -9.09
CA SER A 367 15.56 -2.53 -9.00
C SER A 367 16.14 -2.52 -7.59
N ALA A 368 15.30 -2.52 -6.55
CA ALA A 368 15.74 -2.64 -5.15
C ALA A 368 16.41 -3.99 -4.89
N PHE A 369 15.83 -5.11 -5.35
CA PHE A 369 16.43 -6.44 -5.20
C PHE A 369 17.80 -6.53 -5.88
N THR A 370 17.90 -5.95 -7.09
CA THR A 370 19.18 -5.85 -7.82
C THR A 370 20.19 -5.04 -7.02
N GLY A 371 19.77 -3.89 -6.46
CA GLY A 371 20.58 -3.08 -5.58
C GLY A 371 21.05 -3.86 -4.35
N LEU A 372 20.17 -4.58 -3.67
CA LEU A 372 20.49 -5.39 -2.49
C LEU A 372 21.55 -6.44 -2.83
N MET A 373 21.38 -7.16 -3.95
CA MET A 373 22.32 -8.19 -4.38
C MET A 373 23.69 -7.60 -4.70
N VAL A 374 23.73 -6.53 -5.49
CA VAL A 374 24.99 -5.94 -6.00
C VAL A 374 25.72 -5.12 -4.95
N ALA A 375 25.00 -4.38 -4.09
CA ALA A 375 25.61 -3.48 -3.12
C ALA A 375 25.90 -4.14 -1.77
N PHE A 376 25.09 -5.11 -1.33
CA PHE A 376 25.25 -5.73 -0.01
C PHE A 376 25.69 -7.19 -0.09
N ILE A 377 24.91 -8.04 -0.75
CA ILE A 377 25.09 -9.50 -0.66
C ILE A 377 26.37 -9.97 -1.36
N ILE A 378 26.58 -9.58 -2.61
CA ILE A 378 27.75 -10.00 -3.39
C ILE A 378 29.05 -9.47 -2.77
N PRO A 379 29.19 -8.16 -2.45
CA PRO A 379 30.40 -7.65 -1.80
C PRO A 379 30.69 -8.34 -0.47
N TRP A 380 29.66 -8.59 0.35
CA TRP A 380 29.83 -9.29 1.62
C TRP A 380 30.34 -10.74 1.44
N ILE A 381 29.75 -11.51 0.52
CA ILE A 381 30.20 -12.89 0.22
C ILE A 381 31.65 -12.89 -0.29
N LEU A 382 32.01 -11.95 -1.17
CA LEU A 382 33.37 -11.85 -1.72
C LEU A 382 34.38 -11.48 -0.64
N LEU A 383 34.10 -10.47 0.19
CA LEU A 383 34.99 -10.06 1.27
C LEU A 383 35.16 -11.17 2.32
N SER A 384 34.08 -11.88 2.65
CA SER A 384 34.10 -13.00 3.58
C SER A 384 34.90 -14.19 3.03
N SER A 385 34.65 -14.59 1.78
CA SER A 385 35.35 -15.73 1.16
C SER A 385 36.83 -15.48 0.94
N LEU A 386 37.22 -14.23 0.65
CA LEU A 386 38.62 -13.83 0.48
C LEU A 386 39.33 -13.45 1.78
N LYS A 387 38.64 -13.55 2.94
CA LYS A 387 39.16 -13.16 4.27
C LYS A 387 39.62 -11.68 4.35
N TYR A 388 39.01 -10.80 3.56
CA TYR A 388 39.28 -9.35 3.55
C TYR A 388 38.21 -8.55 4.31
N MET A 389 37.51 -9.17 5.27
CA MET A 389 36.49 -8.49 6.08
C MET A 389 37.02 -7.28 6.84
N GLY A 390 38.33 -7.22 7.14
CA GLY A 390 38.96 -6.05 7.77
C GLY A 390 39.01 -4.78 6.90
N ILE A 391 38.62 -4.85 5.62
CA ILE A 391 38.44 -3.67 4.76
C ILE A 391 37.16 -2.90 5.13
N LEU A 392 36.16 -3.59 5.73
CA LEU A 392 34.92 -2.94 6.14
C LEU A 392 35.22 -1.91 7.22
N ASN A 393 34.82 -0.67 6.95
CA ASN A 393 34.80 0.43 7.89
C ASN A 393 33.48 1.20 7.76
N ILE A 394 33.24 2.16 8.64
CA ILE A 394 31.98 2.89 8.66
C ILE A 394 31.71 3.66 7.35
N THR A 395 32.76 4.19 6.71
CA THR A 395 32.65 4.89 5.42
C THR A 395 32.22 3.92 4.31
N TYR A 396 32.89 2.77 4.22
CA TYR A 396 32.60 1.76 3.19
C TYR A 396 31.18 1.20 3.35
N THR A 397 30.80 0.79 4.56
CA THR A 397 29.46 0.27 4.86
C THR A 397 28.36 1.29 4.52
N THR A 398 28.59 2.58 4.83
CA THR A 398 27.65 3.66 4.48
C THR A 398 27.62 3.95 2.97
N LEU A 399 28.74 3.79 2.26
CA LEU A 399 28.78 3.89 0.79
C LEU A 399 27.97 2.79 0.09
N LEU A 400 27.78 1.63 0.73
CA LEU A 400 26.92 0.57 0.19
C LEU A 400 25.46 1.04 0.11
N LEU A 401 24.97 1.84 1.07
CA LEU A 401 23.63 2.45 1.00
C LEU A 401 23.51 3.36 -0.22
N LEU A 402 24.49 4.24 -0.44
CA LEU A 402 24.50 5.13 -1.62
C LEU A 402 24.49 4.34 -2.93
N THR A 403 25.30 3.28 -2.99
CA THR A 403 25.37 2.39 -4.15
C THR A 403 24.03 1.69 -4.39
N PHE A 404 23.42 1.13 -3.34
CA PHE A 404 22.09 0.53 -3.39
C PHE A 404 21.06 1.51 -3.95
N GLY A 405 21.00 2.72 -3.39
CA GLY A 405 20.04 3.72 -3.80
C GLY A 405 20.21 4.12 -5.28
N LEU A 406 21.45 4.30 -5.74
CA LEU A 406 21.72 4.65 -7.14
C LEU A 406 21.27 3.53 -8.09
N ILE A 407 21.56 2.27 -7.77
CA ILE A 407 21.11 1.12 -8.57
C ILE A 407 19.59 1.02 -8.60
N ARG A 408 18.92 1.31 -7.47
CA ARG A 408 17.46 1.29 -7.36
C ARG A 408 16.80 2.40 -8.17
N VAL A 409 17.29 3.63 -8.07
CA VAL A 409 16.60 4.83 -8.59
C VAL A 409 16.73 4.99 -10.11
N VAL A 410 17.85 4.56 -10.69
CA VAL A 410 18.13 4.76 -12.13
C VAL A 410 17.08 4.09 -13.02
N PRO A 411 16.71 2.80 -12.84
CA PRO A 411 15.64 2.16 -13.61
C PRO A 411 14.28 2.83 -13.43
N GLN A 412 13.96 3.27 -12.20
CA GLN A 412 12.69 3.94 -11.90
C GLN A 412 12.57 5.26 -12.66
N LEU A 413 13.61 6.10 -12.59
CA LEU A 413 13.64 7.37 -13.33
C LEU A 413 13.62 7.15 -14.84
N PHE A 414 14.33 6.14 -15.34
CA PHE A 414 14.32 5.82 -16.77
C PHE A 414 12.91 5.55 -17.31
N VAL A 415 12.09 4.81 -16.56
CA VAL A 415 10.71 4.51 -16.94
C VAL A 415 9.84 5.76 -16.87
N LEU A 416 9.95 6.53 -15.79
CA LEU A 416 9.15 7.76 -15.62
C LEU A 416 9.48 8.83 -16.65
N LEU A 417 10.77 9.00 -16.98
CA LEU A 417 11.26 9.98 -17.96
C LEU A 417 10.90 9.60 -19.40
N ARG A 418 10.81 8.29 -19.72
CA ARG A 418 10.33 7.84 -21.03
C ARG A 418 8.89 8.26 -21.31
N GLY A 419 8.09 8.51 -20.28
CA GLY A 419 6.73 9.03 -20.41
C GLY A 419 5.70 8.02 -20.95
N LYS A 420 6.09 6.80 -21.30
CA LYS A 420 5.17 5.74 -21.81
C LYS A 420 3.99 5.46 -20.87
N TRP A 421 4.20 5.61 -19.57
CA TRP A 421 3.17 5.44 -18.57
C TRP A 421 1.98 6.40 -18.75
N ILE A 422 2.18 7.55 -19.40
CA ILE A 422 1.10 8.52 -19.68
C ILE A 422 0.12 7.91 -20.69
N ASP A 423 0.64 7.41 -21.81
CA ASP A 423 -0.16 6.81 -22.89
C ASP A 423 -0.84 5.52 -22.40
N GLU A 424 -0.12 4.70 -21.63
CA GLU A 424 -0.65 3.48 -21.04
C GLU A 424 -1.75 3.76 -20.00
N SER A 425 -1.59 4.81 -19.18
CA SER A 425 -2.63 5.22 -18.22
C SER A 425 -3.87 5.75 -18.93
N GLN A 426 -3.70 6.48 -20.04
CA GLN A 426 -4.80 6.96 -20.87
C GLN A 426 -5.57 5.78 -21.48
N LYS A 427 -4.87 4.81 -22.05
CA LYS A 427 -5.49 3.61 -22.62
C LYS A 427 -6.26 2.81 -21.57
N ARG A 428 -5.69 2.64 -20.38
CA ARG A 428 -6.36 1.97 -19.26
C ARG A 428 -7.66 2.65 -18.84
N TYR A 429 -7.67 3.99 -18.82
CA TYR A 429 -8.89 4.76 -18.55
C TYR A 429 -9.96 4.53 -19.64
N GLU A 430 -9.56 4.52 -20.91
CA GLU A 430 -10.48 4.24 -22.03
C GLU A 430 -11.07 2.83 -21.98
N GLU A 431 -10.27 1.83 -21.60
CA GLU A 431 -10.74 0.46 -21.35
C GLU A 431 -11.75 0.41 -20.20
N LEU A 432 -11.48 1.10 -19.08
CA LEU A 432 -12.41 1.19 -17.95
C LEU A 432 -13.76 1.84 -18.31
N LEU A 433 -13.76 2.85 -19.19
CA LEU A 433 -14.98 3.48 -19.71
C LEU A 433 -15.75 2.57 -20.68
N LYS A 434 -15.07 1.63 -21.33
CA LYS A 434 -15.71 0.65 -22.20
C LYS A 434 -16.42 -0.41 -21.37
N GLU A 435 -15.76 -0.93 -20.35
CA GLU A 435 -16.35 -1.88 -19.38
C GLU A 435 -17.58 -1.29 -18.70
N GLN A 436 -17.55 -0.01 -18.28
CA GLN A 436 -18.71 0.65 -17.66
C GLN A 436 -19.92 0.69 -18.59
N ARG A 437 -19.72 1.05 -19.86
CA ARG A 437 -20.80 1.08 -20.85
C ARG A 437 -21.28 -0.31 -21.27
N GLU A 438 -20.53 -1.36 -20.97
CA GLU A 438 -20.96 -2.74 -21.18
C GLU A 438 -21.78 -3.20 -19.96
N GLN A 439 -21.34 -2.90 -18.74
CA GLN A 439 -22.12 -3.17 -17.52
C GLN A 439 -23.45 -2.41 -17.49
N GLU A 440 -23.46 -1.11 -17.80
CA GLU A 440 -24.71 -0.34 -17.87
C GLU A 440 -25.71 -0.95 -18.85
N LYS A 441 -25.24 -1.60 -19.92
CA LYS A 441 -26.12 -2.29 -20.87
C LYS A 441 -26.59 -3.64 -20.37
N GLU A 442 -25.71 -4.40 -19.71
CA GLU A 442 -26.09 -5.66 -19.07
C GLU A 442 -27.12 -5.41 -17.96
N ASP A 443 -26.94 -4.37 -17.15
CA ASP A 443 -27.89 -3.96 -16.11
C ASP A 443 -29.23 -3.49 -16.74
N GLU A 444 -29.19 -2.73 -17.85
CA GLU A 444 -30.39 -2.35 -18.61
C GLU A 444 -31.12 -3.58 -19.21
N GLU A 445 -30.38 -4.57 -19.73
CA GLU A 445 -30.94 -5.83 -20.27
C GLU A 445 -31.55 -6.70 -19.15
N GLU A 446 -30.89 -6.80 -17.99
CA GLU A 446 -31.43 -7.52 -16.81
C GLU A 446 -32.69 -6.85 -16.26
N GLU A 447 -32.74 -5.51 -16.19
CA GLU A 447 -33.95 -4.77 -15.81
C GLU A 447 -35.09 -4.98 -16.83
N GLU A 448 -34.78 -5.06 -18.13
CA GLU A 448 -35.79 -5.38 -19.16
C GLU A 448 -36.35 -6.81 -19.00
N GLU A 449 -35.50 -7.81 -18.73
CA GLU A 449 -35.93 -9.20 -18.49
C GLU A 449 -36.79 -9.32 -17.21
N GLU A 450 -36.42 -8.67 -16.11
CA GLU A 450 -37.23 -8.66 -14.87
C GLU A 450 -38.62 -8.05 -15.10
N ILE A 451 -38.71 -6.98 -15.90
CA ILE A 451 -40.00 -6.36 -16.25
C ILE A 451 -40.84 -7.29 -17.14
N GLU A 452 -40.22 -7.99 -18.10
CA GLU A 452 -40.94 -8.98 -18.93
C GLU A 452 -41.48 -10.14 -18.08
N GLU A 453 -40.70 -10.67 -17.12
CA GLU A 453 -41.17 -11.69 -16.18
C GLU A 453 -42.33 -11.20 -15.30
N GLU A 454 -42.26 -9.98 -14.75
CA GLU A 454 -43.38 -9.39 -13.99
C GLU A 454 -44.66 -9.24 -14.84
N ILE A 455 -44.51 -8.93 -16.14
CA ILE A 455 -45.65 -8.85 -17.07
C ILE A 455 -46.26 -10.22 -17.32
N GLU A 456 -45.44 -11.26 -17.52
CA GLU A 456 -45.93 -12.63 -17.71
C GLU A 456 -46.66 -13.15 -16.46
N GLU A 457 -46.16 -12.87 -15.26
CA GLU A 457 -46.83 -13.22 -14.00
C GLU A 457 -48.18 -12.47 -13.84
N GLU A 458 -48.24 -11.17 -14.17
CA GLU A 458 -49.49 -10.40 -14.14
C GLU A 458 -50.51 -10.89 -15.18
N GLU A 459 -50.07 -11.36 -16.35
CA GLU A 459 -50.94 -11.93 -17.38
C GLU A 459 -51.48 -13.30 -16.97
N GLN A 460 -50.66 -14.16 -16.35
CA GLN A 460 -51.09 -15.46 -15.82
C GLN A 460 -52.11 -15.31 -14.69
N GLN A 461 -51.88 -14.40 -13.73
CA GLN A 461 -52.87 -14.11 -12.67
C GLN A 461 -54.21 -13.63 -13.23
N GLN A 462 -54.19 -12.82 -14.30
CA GLN A 462 -55.42 -12.38 -14.95
C GLN A 462 -56.15 -13.50 -15.69
N GLU A 463 -55.44 -14.50 -16.22
CA GLU A 463 -56.05 -15.68 -16.83
C GLU A 463 -56.65 -16.60 -15.77
N GLU A 464 -55.98 -16.84 -14.65
CA GLU A 464 -56.55 -17.58 -13.52
C GLU A 464 -57.81 -16.89 -12.96
N ASP A 465 -57.79 -15.56 -12.77
CA ASP A 465 -58.96 -14.77 -12.38
C ASP A 465 -60.09 -14.78 -13.45
N GLU A 466 -59.77 -15.03 -14.72
CA GLU A 466 -60.77 -15.19 -15.79
C GLU A 466 -61.40 -16.58 -15.78
N GLU A 467 -60.63 -17.63 -15.48
CA GLU A 467 -61.13 -19.00 -15.36
C GLU A 467 -62.02 -19.17 -14.12
N GLU A 468 -61.63 -18.63 -12.95
CA GLU A 468 -62.48 -18.66 -11.74
C GLU A 468 -63.81 -17.92 -11.95
N GLU A 469 -63.80 -16.75 -12.61
CA GLU A 469 -65.03 -16.01 -12.92
C GLU A 469 -65.93 -16.77 -13.93
N ASP A 470 -65.35 -17.45 -14.92
CA ASP A 470 -66.14 -18.22 -15.90
C ASP A 470 -66.72 -19.50 -15.24
N GLU A 471 -66.03 -20.14 -14.28
CA GLU A 471 -66.58 -21.25 -13.47
C GLU A 471 -67.74 -20.78 -12.55
N GLU A 472 -67.59 -19.66 -11.85
CA GLU A 472 -68.68 -19.07 -11.04
C GLU A 472 -69.90 -18.70 -11.89
N ASP A 473 -69.66 -18.07 -13.07
CA ASP A 473 -70.74 -17.70 -13.99
C ASP A 473 -71.45 -18.95 -14.55
N ASP A 474 -70.76 -20.07 -14.74
CA ASP A 474 -71.36 -21.33 -15.24
C ASP A 474 -72.18 -22.06 -14.15
N GLU A 475 -71.75 -22.03 -12.87
CA GLU A 475 -72.56 -22.49 -11.74
C GLU A 475 -73.83 -21.66 -11.53
N GLU A 476 -73.75 -20.33 -11.71
CA GLU A 476 -74.92 -19.45 -11.66
C GLU A 476 -75.89 -19.71 -12.83
N GLU A 477 -75.39 -20.04 -14.02
CA GLU A 477 -76.20 -20.38 -15.20
C GLU A 477 -77.01 -21.67 -15.01
N GLU A 478 -76.46 -22.69 -14.34
CA GLU A 478 -77.17 -23.93 -13.99
C GLU A 478 -78.28 -23.72 -12.94
N GLN A 479 -78.18 -22.71 -12.08
CA GLN A 479 -79.15 -22.44 -11.02
C GLN A 479 -80.37 -21.61 -11.47
N LEU A 480 -80.33 -21.07 -12.69
CA LEU A 480 -81.37 -20.18 -13.24
C LEU A 480 -82.61 -20.94 -13.73
N LYS A 481 -83.79 -20.57 -13.23
CA LYS A 481 -85.04 -21.35 -13.40
C LYS A 481 -85.96 -20.90 -14.55
N THR A 482 -85.70 -19.75 -15.18
CA THR A 482 -86.56 -19.24 -16.27
C THR A 482 -85.75 -18.69 -17.46
N GLU A 483 -86.31 -18.80 -18.67
CA GLU A 483 -85.70 -18.26 -19.91
C GLU A 483 -85.43 -16.75 -19.86
N THR A 484 -86.19 -16.00 -19.06
CA THR A 484 -86.02 -14.54 -18.91
C THR A 484 -84.80 -14.23 -18.06
N ASP A 485 -84.57 -15.03 -17.01
CA ASP A 485 -83.41 -14.87 -16.14
C ASP A 485 -82.12 -15.27 -16.86
N GLN A 486 -82.15 -16.33 -17.68
CA GLN A 486 -81.02 -16.75 -18.53
C GLN A 486 -80.62 -15.69 -19.57
N LYS A 487 -81.59 -15.08 -20.28
CA LYS A 487 -81.29 -14.01 -21.26
C LYS A 487 -80.71 -12.76 -20.60
N THR A 488 -81.19 -12.43 -19.40
CA THR A 488 -80.71 -11.27 -18.64
C THR A 488 -79.30 -11.51 -18.10
N PHE A 489 -79.02 -12.73 -17.66
CA PHE A 489 -77.70 -13.19 -17.26
C PHE A 489 -76.69 -13.15 -18.41
N GLN A 490 -77.04 -13.69 -19.58
CA GLN A 490 -76.17 -13.65 -20.77
C GLN A 490 -75.86 -12.23 -21.27
N MET A 491 -76.80 -11.27 -21.15
CA MET A 491 -76.51 -9.86 -21.43
C MET A 491 -75.50 -9.26 -20.44
N LYS A 492 -75.65 -9.55 -19.14
CA LYS A 492 -74.71 -9.10 -18.11
C LYS A 492 -73.32 -9.71 -18.27
N LYS A 493 -73.23 -11.01 -18.60
CA LYS A 493 -71.97 -11.71 -18.92
C LYS A 493 -71.25 -11.04 -20.10
N LYS A 494 -71.99 -10.70 -21.17
CA LYS A 494 -71.44 -9.93 -22.31
C LYS A 494 -70.97 -8.52 -21.94
N GLU A 495 -71.69 -7.78 -21.10
CA GLU A 495 -71.25 -6.45 -20.64
C GLU A 495 -70.02 -6.51 -19.73
N LYS A 496 -69.95 -7.50 -18.82
CA LYS A 496 -68.76 -7.76 -17.99
C LYS A 496 -67.54 -8.04 -18.86
N LYS A 497 -67.62 -9.00 -19.80
CA LYS A 497 -66.53 -9.34 -20.74
C LYS A 497 -66.05 -8.13 -21.55
N LYS A 498 -66.98 -7.25 -21.98
CA LYS A 498 -66.64 -6.02 -22.71
C LYS A 498 -65.91 -4.98 -21.85
N LYS A 499 -66.29 -4.84 -20.57
CA LYS A 499 -65.59 -3.96 -19.60
C LYS A 499 -64.21 -4.51 -19.23
N LYS A 500 -64.06 -5.82 -19.09
CA LYS A 500 -62.78 -6.49 -18.79
C LYS A 500 -61.76 -6.25 -19.93
N ASN A 501 -62.17 -6.49 -21.19
CA ASN A 501 -61.34 -6.18 -22.37
C ASN A 501 -60.96 -4.68 -22.49
N SER A 502 -61.88 -3.77 -22.18
CA SER A 502 -61.59 -2.34 -22.20
C SER A 502 -60.59 -1.92 -21.11
N LYS A 503 -60.65 -2.54 -19.91
CA LYS A 503 -59.65 -2.32 -18.86
C LYS A 503 -58.28 -2.87 -19.26
N ARG A 504 -58.23 -4.06 -19.89
CA ARG A 504 -57.00 -4.66 -20.44
C ARG A 504 -56.30 -3.73 -21.43
N GLU A 505 -57.04 -3.14 -22.39
CA GLU A 505 -56.46 -2.16 -23.33
C GLU A 505 -55.94 -0.88 -22.65
N ILE A 506 -56.63 -0.38 -21.62
CA ILE A 506 -56.25 0.84 -20.90
C ILE A 506 -55.00 0.57 -20.02
N LYS A 507 -54.89 -0.61 -19.41
CA LYS A 507 -53.73 -1.02 -18.60
C LYS A 507 -52.48 -1.20 -19.49
N LYS A 508 -52.60 -1.92 -20.62
CA LYS A 508 -51.51 -2.05 -21.62
C LYS A 508 -51.04 -0.69 -22.14
N LYS A 509 -51.97 0.24 -22.44
CA LYS A 509 -51.58 1.61 -22.86
C LYS A 509 -50.86 2.39 -21.77
N LYS A 510 -51.27 2.29 -20.49
CA LYS A 510 -50.61 3.02 -19.40
C LYS A 510 -49.18 2.54 -19.13
N MET A 511 -48.88 1.25 -19.30
CA MET A 511 -47.53 0.69 -19.18
C MET A 511 -46.63 1.08 -20.36
N ILE A 512 -47.15 1.08 -21.60
CA ILE A 512 -46.38 1.54 -22.76
C ILE A 512 -45.97 3.02 -22.61
N TYR A 513 -46.80 3.84 -21.96
CA TYR A 513 -46.50 5.26 -21.72
C TYR A 513 -45.58 5.52 -20.51
N SER A 514 -45.24 4.53 -19.67
CA SER A 514 -44.18 4.67 -18.67
C SER A 514 -42.77 4.37 -19.22
N HIS A 515 -42.68 3.85 -20.44
CA HIS A 515 -41.44 3.62 -21.21
C HIS A 515 -41.04 4.78 -22.15
N LEU A 516 -41.74 5.93 -22.11
CA LEU A 516 -41.44 7.16 -22.87
C LEU A 516 -41.26 8.33 -21.91
#